data_AF-A0A2N2ETI5-F1
#
_entry.id   AF-A0A2N2ETI5-F1
#
_cell.length_a   1.000
_cell.length_b   1.000
_cell.length_c   1.000
_cell.angle_alpha   90.00
_cell.angle_beta   90.00
_cell.angle_gamma   90.00
#
_symmetry.space_group_name_H-M   'P 1'
#
loop_
_entity.id
_entity.type
_entity.pdbx_description
1 polymer ?
#
loop_
_entity_poly.entity_id
_entity_poly.type
_entity_poly.pdbx_seq_one_letter_code
_entity_poly.pdbx_strand_id
1 'polypeptide(L)'
;MSLYDPKGQRSSMKAFSAVTFNNEVEVECKVMTGTKGPWVSWPSTKSGSKWVKQVDLIKPEIKKKIEKSVIEKYEKETSYEAEIIPGGKSLPLTVTEVEVTPVSGAGTTKAIASVVLNNAIKISEIKVKDIAGRTKLDFPAYVNKRGKVYPQIKILDPAFEKEVTDAIVRKEPSSKPSSQISYKVSKYSPFTRGGSKLKVFCAMTFNNKIEIECKIMEGKWGGWVSWPARAPEGGGTWINQVELKDKKLKSVVEKSLTDKYESESGSGGGGSDDEY
;
A
#
# COMPACT_ATOMS: atom_id res chain seq x y z
N MET A 1 -24.89 1.90 -14.85
CA MET A 1 -23.87 2.53 -13.97
C MET A 1 -22.51 2.42 -14.63
N SER A 2 -21.90 3.56 -14.92
CA SER A 2 -20.57 3.73 -15.52
C SER A 2 -19.69 4.58 -14.60
N LEU A 3 -18.37 4.34 -14.59
CA LEU A 3 -17.39 5.16 -13.89
C LEU A 3 -16.60 6.01 -14.90
N TYR A 4 -16.26 7.24 -14.52
CA TYR A 4 -15.41 8.12 -15.34
C TYR A 4 -14.39 8.87 -14.47
N ASP A 5 -13.19 9.09 -15.03
CA ASP A 5 -12.11 9.79 -14.34
C ASP A 5 -12.33 11.31 -14.29
N PRO A 6 -12.10 11.95 -13.13
CA PRO A 6 -12.24 13.39 -13.02
C PRO A 6 -11.14 14.16 -13.75
N LYS A 7 -11.54 15.13 -14.58
CA LYS A 7 -10.63 16.16 -15.10
C LYS A 7 -10.35 17.20 -14.01
N GLY A 8 -9.14 17.21 -13.45
CA GLY A 8 -8.66 18.23 -12.50
C GLY A 8 -8.60 17.76 -11.03
N GLN A 9 -7.51 18.13 -10.35
CA GLN A 9 -7.15 17.69 -9.00
C GLN A 9 -8.09 18.26 -7.91
N ARG A 10 -8.93 17.40 -7.33
CA ARG A 10 -9.33 17.50 -5.92
C ARG A 10 -8.87 16.23 -5.23
N SER A 11 -7.98 16.35 -4.24
CA SER A 11 -7.27 15.22 -3.62
C SER A 11 -8.18 14.11 -3.05
N SER A 12 -9.42 14.44 -2.68
CA SER A 12 -10.39 13.52 -2.12
C SER A 12 -11.37 12.90 -3.13
N MET A 13 -11.46 13.39 -4.37
CA MET A 13 -12.38 12.85 -5.38
C MET A 13 -11.65 11.80 -6.23
N LYS A 14 -12.25 10.62 -6.40
CA LYS A 14 -11.60 9.48 -7.07
C LYS A 14 -12.28 9.03 -8.35
N ALA A 15 -13.61 9.09 -8.41
CA ALA A 15 -14.36 8.72 -9.61
C ALA A 15 -15.69 9.46 -9.68
N PHE A 16 -16.22 9.64 -10.89
CA PHE A 16 -17.64 9.87 -11.13
C PHE A 16 -18.36 8.54 -11.27
N SER A 17 -19.62 8.47 -10.84
CA SER A 17 -20.50 7.32 -11.05
C SER A 17 -21.89 7.79 -11.41
N ALA A 18 -22.60 7.05 -12.27
CA ALA A 18 -23.98 7.37 -12.65
C ALA A 18 -24.96 6.29 -12.18
N VAL A 19 -25.93 6.66 -11.35
CA VAL A 19 -26.98 5.77 -10.87
C VAL A 19 -28.26 6.00 -11.66
N THR A 20 -28.74 4.96 -12.34
CA THR A 20 -29.99 5.01 -13.10
C THR A 20 -31.14 4.43 -12.28
N PHE A 21 -32.21 5.19 -12.10
CA PHE A 21 -33.43 4.77 -11.41
C PHE A 21 -34.49 4.42 -12.46
N ASN A 22 -34.97 3.16 -12.40
CA ASN A 22 -36.01 2.62 -13.30
C ASN A 22 -35.74 2.83 -14.81
N ASN A 23 -34.48 3.00 -15.23
CA ASN A 23 -34.11 3.39 -16.59
C ASN A 23 -34.70 4.72 -17.09
N GLU A 24 -35.20 5.57 -16.18
CA GLU A 24 -35.86 6.84 -16.51
C GLU A 24 -35.05 8.06 -16.06
N VAL A 25 -34.34 7.94 -14.93
CA VAL A 25 -33.60 9.05 -14.34
C VAL A 25 -32.16 8.62 -14.05
N GLU A 26 -31.20 9.33 -14.60
CA GLU A 26 -29.78 9.15 -14.26
C GLU A 26 -29.32 10.27 -13.32
N VAL A 27 -28.67 9.88 -12.23
CA VAL A 27 -28.09 10.80 -11.26
C VAL A 27 -26.59 10.54 -11.17
N GLU A 28 -25.80 11.54 -11.55
CA GLU A 28 -24.35 11.52 -11.35
C GLU A 28 -24.01 11.78 -9.89
N CYS A 29 -23.21 10.90 -9.30
CA CYS A 29 -22.62 11.04 -7.98
C CYS A 29 -21.09 10.91 -8.06
N LYS A 30 -20.41 11.27 -6.97
CA LYS A 30 -18.95 11.22 -6.89
C LYS A 30 -18.53 10.20 -5.85
N VAL A 31 -17.53 9.39 -6.16
CA VAL A 31 -16.83 8.58 -5.17
C VAL A 31 -15.70 9.42 -4.59
N MET A 32 -15.76 9.62 -3.28
CA MET A 32 -14.81 10.39 -2.50
C MET A 32 -14.05 9.46 -1.56
N THR A 33 -12.78 9.72 -1.30
CA THR A 33 -12.01 9.03 -0.25
C THR A 33 -11.75 9.95 0.93
N GLY A 34 -11.99 9.43 2.13
CA GLY A 34 -11.63 10.07 3.40
C GLY A 34 -10.96 9.10 4.36
N THR A 35 -10.73 9.55 5.60
CA THR A 35 -10.07 8.75 6.65
C THR A 35 -10.80 7.47 7.03
N LYS A 36 -12.10 7.36 6.72
CA LYS A 36 -12.95 6.18 6.98
C LYS A 36 -13.18 5.29 5.75
N GLY A 37 -12.46 5.54 4.65
CA GLY A 37 -12.63 4.82 3.38
C GLY A 37 -13.42 5.59 2.32
N PRO A 38 -13.74 4.94 1.20
CA PRO A 38 -14.54 5.54 0.13
C PRO A 38 -15.98 5.78 0.58
N TRP A 39 -16.57 6.89 0.12
CA TRP A 39 -17.97 7.24 0.36
C TRP A 39 -18.57 7.94 -0.86
N VAL A 40 -19.89 7.89 -1.00
CA VAL A 40 -20.60 8.47 -2.13
C VAL A 40 -21.09 9.88 -1.79
N SER A 41 -20.68 10.85 -2.59
CA SER A 41 -21.14 12.22 -2.53
C SER A 41 -22.21 12.45 -3.61
N TRP A 42 -23.45 12.64 -3.15
CA TRP A 42 -24.58 12.96 -4.02
C TRP A 42 -24.53 14.42 -4.49
N PRO A 43 -25.12 14.73 -5.66
CA PRO A 43 -25.04 16.06 -6.24
C PRO A 43 -25.65 17.11 -5.31
N SER A 44 -24.89 18.19 -5.14
CA SER A 44 -25.24 19.34 -4.32
C SER A 44 -24.64 20.60 -4.93
N THR A 45 -25.34 21.72 -4.76
CA THR A 45 -24.92 23.03 -5.23
C THR A 45 -24.69 23.97 -4.05
N LYS A 46 -23.77 24.92 -4.21
CA LYS A 46 -23.51 25.92 -3.17
C LYS A 46 -24.45 27.10 -3.38
N SER A 47 -25.25 27.41 -2.37
CA SER A 47 -26.11 28.59 -2.33
C SER A 47 -25.68 29.46 -1.14
N GLY A 48 -24.97 30.55 -1.44
CA GLY A 48 -24.30 31.37 -0.43
C GLY A 48 -23.26 30.58 0.37
N SER A 49 -23.44 30.50 1.69
CA SER A 49 -22.58 29.73 2.61
C SER A 49 -23.01 28.27 2.80
N LYS A 50 -24.16 27.85 2.24
CA LYS A 50 -24.75 26.53 2.48
C LYS A 50 -24.64 25.64 1.25
N TRP A 51 -24.53 24.35 1.50
CA TRP A 51 -24.69 23.31 0.48
C TRP A 51 -26.13 22.85 0.44
N VAL A 52 -26.73 22.94 -0.75
CA VAL A 52 -28.11 22.52 -1.00
C VAL A 52 -28.04 21.22 -1.80
N LYS A 53 -28.69 20.17 -1.30
CA LYS A 53 -28.79 18.89 -2.01
C LYS A 53 -29.62 19.08 -3.27
N GLN A 54 -29.14 18.58 -4.40
CA GLN A 54 -29.92 18.54 -5.64
C GLN A 54 -30.70 17.24 -5.76
N VAL A 55 -30.20 16.16 -5.15
CA VAL A 55 -30.87 14.87 -5.04
C VAL A 55 -30.83 14.39 -3.60
N ASP A 56 -31.96 13.89 -3.10
CA ASP A 56 -32.04 13.22 -1.82
C ASP A 56 -32.76 11.88 -1.95
N LEU A 57 -32.15 10.83 -1.44
CA LEU A 57 -32.74 9.49 -1.37
C LEU A 57 -33.48 9.37 -0.04
N ILE A 58 -34.80 9.51 -0.10
CA ILE A 58 -35.68 9.64 1.07
C ILE A 58 -35.60 8.41 1.99
N LYS A 59 -35.54 7.20 1.42
CA LYS A 59 -35.48 5.94 2.18
C LYS A 59 -34.03 5.61 2.55
N PRO A 60 -33.62 5.64 3.84
CA PRO A 60 -32.23 5.43 4.24
C PRO A 60 -31.69 4.05 3.87
N GLU A 61 -32.54 3.02 3.90
CA GLU A 61 -32.14 1.66 3.53
C GLU A 61 -31.81 1.52 2.04
N ILE A 62 -32.61 2.18 1.18
CA ILE A 62 -32.37 2.22 -0.26
C ILE A 62 -31.09 3.01 -0.54
N LYS A 63 -30.92 4.15 0.12
CA LYS A 63 -29.69 4.95 0.03
C LYS A 63 -28.45 4.12 0.37
N LYS A 64 -28.45 3.43 1.51
CA LYS A 64 -27.33 2.56 1.91
C LYS A 64 -27.04 1.45 0.89
N LYS A 65 -28.08 0.80 0.36
CA LYS A 65 -27.91 -0.26 -0.67
C LYS A 65 -27.27 0.29 -1.94
N ILE A 66 -27.72 1.45 -2.41
CA ILE A 66 -27.19 2.10 -3.61
C ILE A 66 -25.75 2.56 -3.38
N GLU A 67 -25.48 3.26 -2.26
CA GLU A 67 -24.13 3.72 -1.94
C GLU A 67 -23.14 2.56 -1.80
N LYS A 68 -23.57 1.46 -1.16
CA LYS A 68 -22.79 0.22 -1.09
C LYS A 68 -22.50 -0.34 -2.48
N SER A 69 -23.50 -0.42 -3.36
CA SER A 69 -23.31 -0.93 -4.73
C SER A 69 -22.36 -0.05 -5.56
N VAL A 70 -22.46 1.29 -5.43
CA VAL A 70 -21.54 2.24 -6.07
C VAL A 70 -20.12 2.02 -5.57
N ILE A 71 -19.94 1.87 -4.25
CA ILE A 71 -18.63 1.62 -3.64
C ILE A 71 -18.08 0.26 -4.07
N GLU A 72 -18.87 -0.81 -4.04
CA GLU A 72 -18.44 -2.15 -4.47
C GLU A 72 -18.03 -2.16 -5.95
N LYS A 73 -18.79 -1.48 -6.82
CA LYS A 73 -18.42 -1.34 -8.23
C LYS A 73 -17.13 -0.53 -8.38
N TYR A 74 -17.00 0.58 -7.66
CA TYR A 74 -15.76 1.35 -7.63
C TYR A 74 -14.59 0.49 -7.16
N GLU A 75 -14.74 -0.24 -6.06
CA GLU A 75 -13.71 -1.12 -5.53
C GLU A 75 -13.37 -2.25 -6.50
N LYS A 76 -14.34 -2.80 -7.23
CA LYS A 76 -14.10 -3.85 -8.25
C LYS A 76 -13.43 -3.31 -9.51
N GLU A 77 -13.86 -2.15 -10.00
CA GLU A 77 -13.30 -1.53 -11.21
C GLU A 77 -11.95 -0.85 -10.93
N THR A 78 -11.66 -0.51 -9.66
CA THR A 78 -10.34 -0.08 -9.20
C THR A 78 -9.51 -1.20 -8.58
N SER A 79 -10.09 -2.40 -8.35
CA SER A 79 -9.32 -3.57 -7.93
C SER A 79 -8.49 -4.03 -9.10
N TYR A 80 -7.25 -3.58 -9.10
CA TYR A 80 -6.20 -4.18 -9.87
C TYR A 80 -5.95 -5.59 -9.32
N GLU A 81 -6.22 -6.63 -10.12
CA GLU A 81 -5.75 -7.98 -9.84
C GLU A 81 -4.43 -8.19 -10.58
N ALA A 82 -3.33 -8.21 -9.83
CA ALA A 82 -2.05 -8.60 -10.42
C ALA A 82 -2.11 -10.06 -10.87
N GLU A 83 -1.57 -10.37 -12.05
CA GLU A 83 -1.04 -11.69 -12.32
C GLU A 83 0.21 -11.88 -11.46
N ILE A 84 0.11 -12.78 -10.49
CA ILE A 84 1.16 -13.02 -9.48
C ILE A 84 2.06 -14.16 -9.96
N ILE A 85 3.34 -13.86 -10.14
CA ILE A 85 4.32 -14.79 -10.71
C ILE A 85 5.40 -15.13 -9.66
N PRO A 86 5.38 -16.33 -9.05
CA PRO A 86 6.46 -16.72 -8.13
C PRO A 86 7.81 -16.87 -8.87
N GLY A 87 8.91 -16.75 -8.13
CA GLY A 87 10.28 -16.98 -8.64
C GLY A 87 11.07 -15.72 -9.02
N GLY A 88 10.48 -14.52 -8.88
CA GLY A 88 11.21 -13.25 -8.99
C GLY A 88 11.75 -12.93 -10.38
N LYS A 89 10.91 -13.13 -11.42
CA LYS A 89 11.21 -12.71 -12.80
C LYS A 89 11.38 -11.20 -12.92
N SER A 90 12.31 -10.74 -13.76
CA SER A 90 12.41 -9.31 -14.08
C SER A 90 11.20 -8.89 -14.90
N LEU A 91 10.39 -7.97 -14.37
CA LEU A 91 9.17 -7.46 -15.00
C LEU A 91 9.09 -5.94 -14.82
N PRO A 92 8.30 -5.23 -15.65
CA PRO A 92 8.07 -3.80 -15.43
C PRO A 92 7.44 -3.53 -14.07
N LEU A 93 8.00 -2.58 -13.34
CA LEU A 93 7.45 -2.05 -12.08
C LEU A 93 7.38 -0.55 -12.26
N THR A 94 6.20 0.02 -12.17
CA THR A 94 5.94 1.42 -12.49
C THR A 94 5.27 2.12 -11.33
N VAL A 95 5.48 3.43 -11.23
CA VAL A 95 4.85 4.27 -10.21
C VAL A 95 3.49 4.72 -10.71
N THR A 96 2.43 4.29 -10.02
CA THR A 96 1.04 4.48 -10.46
C THR A 96 0.30 5.55 -9.65
N GLU A 97 0.70 5.79 -8.42
CA GLU A 97 0.22 6.90 -7.60
C GLU A 97 1.41 7.56 -6.90
N VAL A 98 1.35 8.89 -6.76
CA VAL A 98 2.35 9.70 -6.06
C VAL A 98 1.65 10.72 -5.18
N GLU A 99 2.03 10.76 -3.91
CA GLU A 99 1.62 11.80 -2.96
C GLU A 99 2.88 12.46 -2.41
N VAL A 100 2.96 13.79 -2.45
CA VAL A 100 4.10 14.56 -1.95
C VAL A 100 3.64 15.67 -1.03
N THR A 101 4.07 15.61 0.22
CA THR A 101 3.76 16.61 1.26
C THR A 101 5.02 17.42 1.56
N PRO A 102 5.06 18.72 1.24
CA PRO A 102 6.19 19.58 1.61
C PRO A 102 6.39 19.61 3.13
N VAL A 103 7.64 19.69 3.56
CA VAL A 103 7.98 19.92 4.97
C VAL A 103 8.72 21.24 5.13
N SER A 104 8.29 22.05 6.09
CA SER A 104 8.92 23.33 6.43
C SER A 104 9.95 23.14 7.53
N GLY A 105 11.20 23.56 7.28
CA GLY A 105 12.28 23.53 8.29
C GLY A 105 13.67 23.76 7.69
N ALA A 106 14.66 24.03 8.55
CA ALA A 106 16.06 24.31 8.16
C ALA A 106 16.87 23.05 7.76
N GLY A 107 16.19 21.95 7.42
CA GLY A 107 16.82 20.67 7.08
C GLY A 107 17.04 20.45 5.58
N THR A 108 17.76 19.37 5.27
CA THR A 108 17.95 18.87 3.90
C THR A 108 16.70 18.17 3.35
N THR A 109 15.83 17.64 4.21
CA THR A 109 14.53 17.08 3.80
C THR A 109 13.58 18.22 3.42
N LYS A 110 13.08 18.19 2.19
CA LYS A 110 12.15 19.19 1.63
C LYS A 110 10.72 18.69 1.52
N ALA A 111 10.53 17.38 1.41
CA ALA A 111 9.20 16.77 1.39
C ALA A 111 9.22 15.35 1.96
N ILE A 112 8.03 14.85 2.28
CA ILE A 112 7.75 13.45 2.54
C ILE A 112 6.83 12.96 1.42
N ALA A 113 7.22 11.87 0.75
CA ALA A 113 6.50 11.28 -0.35
C ALA A 113 5.95 9.90 -0.01
N SER A 114 4.89 9.52 -0.72
CA SER A 114 4.40 8.15 -0.82
C SER A 114 4.20 7.80 -2.28
N VAL A 115 4.54 6.57 -2.65
CA VAL A 115 4.34 6.04 -4.00
C VAL A 115 3.57 4.73 -3.93
N VAL A 116 2.78 4.45 -4.97
CA VAL A 116 2.18 3.14 -5.20
C VAL A 116 2.79 2.57 -6.47
N LEU A 117 3.24 1.31 -6.39
CA LEU A 117 3.89 0.59 -7.48
C LEU A 117 2.93 -0.44 -8.05
N ASN A 118 2.71 -0.42 -9.37
CA ASN A 118 1.76 -1.28 -10.08
C ASN A 118 0.40 -1.42 -9.36
N ASN A 119 -0.12 -0.35 -8.74
CA ASN A 119 -1.34 -0.36 -7.91
C ASN A 119 -1.37 -1.35 -6.73
N ALA A 120 -0.27 -2.04 -6.43
CA ALA A 120 -0.26 -3.18 -5.53
C ALA A 120 0.64 -3.00 -4.31
N ILE A 121 1.71 -2.21 -4.42
CA ILE A 121 2.69 -2.03 -3.33
C ILE A 121 2.79 -0.54 -3.02
N LYS A 122 2.30 -0.13 -1.86
CA LYS A 122 2.46 1.24 -1.36
C LYS A 122 3.71 1.33 -0.50
N ILE A 123 4.50 2.36 -0.74
CA ILE A 123 5.64 2.76 0.09
C ILE A 123 5.37 4.19 0.55
N SER A 124 5.43 4.41 1.85
CA SER A 124 5.16 5.69 2.50
C SER A 124 6.38 6.18 3.25
N GLU A 125 6.35 7.46 3.63
CA GLU A 125 7.41 8.11 4.40
C GLU A 125 8.78 8.16 3.70
N ILE A 126 8.78 8.24 2.37
CA ILE A 126 10.00 8.46 1.59
C ILE A 126 10.43 9.91 1.81
N LYS A 127 11.61 10.10 2.40
CA LYS A 127 12.16 11.44 2.62
C LYS A 127 12.79 11.94 1.33
N VAL A 128 12.28 13.07 0.82
CA VAL A 128 12.83 13.75 -0.35
C VAL A 128 13.83 14.79 0.14
N LYS A 129 15.12 14.55 -0.10
CA LYS A 129 16.22 15.45 0.30
C LYS A 129 16.76 16.20 -0.90
N ASP A 130 17.07 17.47 -0.69
CA ASP A 130 17.85 18.27 -1.62
C ASP A 130 19.27 18.43 -1.05
N ILE A 131 20.25 17.90 -1.76
CA ILE A 131 21.66 17.95 -1.39
C ILE A 131 22.43 18.49 -2.59
N ALA A 132 22.95 19.71 -2.45
CA ALA A 132 23.72 20.39 -3.49
C ALA A 132 22.99 20.44 -4.87
N GLY A 133 21.68 20.68 -4.86
CA GLY A 133 20.86 20.78 -6.07
C GLY A 133 20.48 19.44 -6.69
N ARG A 134 20.79 18.31 -6.02
CA ARG A 134 20.36 16.97 -6.44
C ARG A 134 19.30 16.44 -5.48
N THR A 135 18.23 15.91 -6.05
CA THR A 135 17.21 15.19 -5.30
C THR A 135 17.73 13.80 -4.93
N LYS A 136 17.69 13.47 -3.64
CA LYS A 136 17.98 12.14 -3.11
C LYS A 136 16.78 11.61 -2.35
N LEU A 137 16.44 10.35 -2.59
CA LEU A 137 15.38 9.66 -1.87
C LEU A 137 15.97 8.83 -0.73
N ASP A 138 15.48 9.07 0.48
CA ASP A 138 15.78 8.26 1.65
C ASP A 138 14.52 7.44 2.00
N PHE A 139 14.56 6.15 1.71
CA PHE A 139 13.48 5.22 2.02
C PHE A 139 13.38 4.92 3.52
N PRO A 140 12.21 4.46 4.00
CA PRO A 140 12.03 3.95 5.34
C PRO A 140 13.14 2.99 5.79
N ALA A 141 13.64 3.24 6.99
CA ALA A 141 14.67 2.45 7.61
C ALA A 141 14.39 2.31 9.11
N TYR A 142 14.76 1.17 9.67
CA TYR A 142 14.70 0.94 11.10
C TYR A 142 15.97 1.48 11.76
N VAL A 143 15.82 2.36 12.74
CA VAL A 143 16.95 2.86 13.55
C VAL A 143 16.84 2.23 14.93
N ASN A 144 17.88 1.51 15.36
CA ASN A 144 17.88 0.92 16.69
C ASN A 144 18.19 1.96 17.78
N LYS A 145 18.03 1.58 19.05
CA LYS A 145 18.32 2.47 20.20
C LYS A 145 19.75 3.02 20.25
N ARG A 146 20.70 2.38 19.56
CA ARG A 146 22.11 2.80 19.48
C ARG A 146 22.39 3.67 18.25
N GLY A 147 21.36 4.10 17.52
CA GLY A 147 21.50 4.93 16.32
C GLY A 147 21.93 4.18 15.06
N LYS A 148 22.10 2.84 15.11
CA LYS A 148 22.43 2.05 13.91
C LYS A 148 21.21 1.95 13.01
N VAL A 149 21.40 2.32 11.74
CA VAL A 149 20.37 2.34 10.70
C VAL A 149 20.37 1.02 9.94
N TYR A 150 19.19 0.44 9.77
CA TYR A 150 18.93 -0.79 9.02
C TYR A 150 17.96 -0.47 7.88
N PRO A 151 18.42 -0.44 6.62
CA PRO A 151 17.56 -0.20 5.47
C PRO A 151 16.48 -1.27 5.37
N GLN A 152 15.21 -0.87 5.28
CA GLN A 152 14.10 -1.80 5.11
C GLN A 152 13.67 -1.95 3.65
N ILE A 153 14.10 -1.02 2.79
CA ILE A 153 13.78 -1.00 1.37
C ILE A 153 15.07 -0.75 0.61
N LYS A 154 15.31 -1.53 -0.44
CA LYS A 154 16.42 -1.32 -1.38
C LYS A 154 15.88 -1.34 -2.79
N ILE A 155 16.21 -0.32 -3.57
CA ILE A 155 16.01 -0.37 -5.02
C ILE A 155 17.21 -1.11 -5.62
N LEU A 156 16.92 -2.16 -6.39
CA LEU A 156 17.91 -3.03 -7.01
C LEU A 156 18.24 -2.59 -8.44
N ASP A 157 17.31 -1.89 -9.10
CA ASP A 157 17.42 -1.42 -10.47
C ASP A 157 17.59 0.12 -10.50
N PRO A 158 18.78 0.63 -10.87
CA PRO A 158 19.04 2.08 -10.94
C PRO A 158 18.12 2.82 -11.93
N ALA A 159 17.67 2.17 -13.01
CA ALA A 159 16.73 2.77 -13.94
C ALA A 159 15.36 2.99 -13.26
N PHE A 160 14.94 2.02 -12.45
CA PHE A 160 13.73 2.15 -11.63
C PHE A 160 13.89 3.18 -10.51
N GLU A 161 15.07 3.30 -9.89
CA GLU A 161 15.34 4.37 -8.91
C GLU A 161 15.15 5.77 -9.52
N LYS A 162 15.67 5.95 -10.74
CA LYS A 162 15.48 7.18 -11.51
C LYS A 162 14.00 7.42 -11.82
N GLU A 163 13.27 6.39 -12.23
CA GLU A 163 11.83 6.47 -12.51
C GLU A 163 11.03 6.92 -11.28
N VAL A 164 11.31 6.34 -10.10
CA VAL A 164 10.68 6.74 -8.84
C VAL A 164 11.03 8.19 -8.49
N THR A 165 12.29 8.58 -8.67
CA THR A 165 12.74 9.96 -8.42
C THR A 165 12.03 10.95 -9.32
N ASP A 166 11.99 10.67 -10.63
CA ASP A 166 11.32 11.53 -11.60
C ASP A 166 9.81 11.66 -11.31
N ALA A 167 9.15 10.56 -10.95
CA ALA A 167 7.73 10.54 -10.57
C ALA A 167 7.45 11.42 -9.33
N ILE A 168 8.29 11.33 -8.30
CA ILE A 168 8.18 12.15 -7.08
C ILE A 168 8.43 13.63 -7.38
N VAL A 169 9.46 13.94 -8.16
CA VAL A 169 9.81 15.33 -8.52
C VAL A 169 8.70 15.97 -9.36
N ARG A 170 8.15 15.24 -10.33
CA ARG A 170 7.04 15.70 -11.17
C ARG A 170 5.69 15.69 -10.44
N LYS A 171 5.57 14.94 -9.33
CA LYS A 171 4.32 14.67 -8.60
C LYS A 171 3.28 13.96 -9.48
N GLU A 172 3.76 13.13 -10.40
CA GLU A 172 2.94 12.47 -11.42
C GLU A 172 3.35 10.99 -11.54
N PRO A 173 2.42 10.08 -11.85
CA PRO A 173 2.73 8.69 -12.18
C PRO A 173 3.71 8.57 -13.35
N SER A 174 4.55 7.54 -13.35
CA SER A 174 5.57 7.34 -14.38
C SER A 174 5.00 6.77 -15.68
N SER A 175 4.00 5.90 -15.59
CA SER A 175 3.36 5.23 -16.74
C SER A 175 2.12 4.43 -16.31
N LYS A 176 1.50 3.72 -17.27
CA LYS A 176 0.41 2.78 -16.96
C LYS A 176 0.93 1.62 -16.10
N PRO A 177 0.12 1.10 -15.16
CA PRO A 177 0.47 -0.09 -14.39
C PRO A 177 0.74 -1.27 -15.32
N SER A 178 1.83 -2.00 -15.08
CA SER A 178 1.91 -3.40 -15.52
C SER A 178 0.87 -4.20 -14.76
N SER A 179 0.19 -5.17 -15.37
CA SER A 179 -0.71 -6.12 -14.69
C SER A 179 0.00 -7.28 -14.01
N GLN A 180 1.33 -7.34 -14.07
CA GLN A 180 2.10 -8.48 -13.58
C GLN A 180 3.03 -8.09 -12.43
N ILE A 181 3.04 -8.92 -11.40
CA ILE A 181 3.93 -8.78 -10.25
C ILE A 181 4.60 -10.13 -10.00
N SER A 182 5.92 -10.16 -10.15
CA SER A 182 6.71 -11.29 -9.69
C SER A 182 7.24 -11.06 -8.29
N TYR A 183 7.42 -12.14 -7.54
CA TYR A 183 8.04 -12.09 -6.22
C TYR A 183 8.97 -13.26 -5.97
N LYS A 184 9.98 -13.06 -5.11
CA LYS A 184 10.78 -14.13 -4.50
C LYS A 184 11.19 -13.75 -3.08
N VAL A 185 11.40 -14.76 -2.24
CA VAL A 185 12.07 -14.59 -0.95
C VAL A 185 13.56 -14.40 -1.22
N SER A 186 14.11 -13.22 -0.97
CA SER A 186 15.54 -12.92 -1.19
C SER A 186 16.39 -13.08 0.07
N LYS A 187 15.77 -13.00 1.25
CA LYS A 187 16.42 -13.24 2.54
C LYS A 187 15.48 -14.00 3.45
N TYR A 188 16.04 -14.94 4.20
CA TYR A 188 15.32 -15.69 5.22
C TYR A 188 16.32 -16.10 6.30
N SER A 189 16.25 -15.47 7.47
CA SER A 189 17.22 -15.63 8.55
C SER A 189 16.50 -15.85 9.88
N PRO A 190 16.52 -17.07 10.44
CA PRO A 190 15.97 -17.36 11.76
C PRO A 190 16.57 -16.45 12.84
N PHE A 191 15.76 -16.12 13.84
CA PHE A 191 16.13 -15.33 15.00
C PHE A 191 15.83 -16.12 16.28
N THR A 192 16.89 -16.53 16.98
CA THR A 192 16.82 -17.56 18.03
C THR A 192 16.83 -16.99 19.45
N ARG A 193 16.69 -15.67 19.64
CA ARG A 193 16.71 -15.08 20.97
C ARG A 193 15.45 -15.46 21.76
N GLY A 194 15.63 -16.18 22.86
CA GLY A 194 14.57 -16.57 23.79
C GLY A 194 13.69 -15.38 24.24
N GLY A 195 12.38 -15.63 24.36
CA GLY A 195 11.38 -14.63 24.76
C GLY A 195 11.04 -13.58 23.69
N SER A 196 11.70 -13.59 22.54
CA SER A 196 11.37 -12.71 21.43
C SER A 196 10.16 -13.22 20.65
N LYS A 197 9.19 -12.33 20.38
CA LYS A 197 8.13 -12.60 19.41
C LYS A 197 8.65 -12.60 17.97
N LEU A 198 9.78 -11.96 17.69
CA LEU A 198 10.41 -12.04 16.37
C LEU A 198 11.03 -13.42 16.20
N LYS A 199 10.73 -14.10 15.09
CA LYS A 199 11.25 -15.44 14.79
C LYS A 199 12.09 -15.51 13.53
N VAL A 200 11.79 -14.70 12.52
CA VAL A 200 12.56 -14.68 11.28
C VAL A 200 12.67 -13.26 10.74
N PHE A 201 13.87 -12.88 10.30
CA PHE A 201 14.08 -11.73 9.42
C PHE A 201 14.00 -12.18 7.97
N CYS A 202 13.09 -11.59 7.20
CA CYS A 202 12.86 -11.96 5.81
C CYS A 202 13.04 -10.75 4.89
N ALA A 203 13.23 -10.99 3.60
CA ALA A 203 13.08 -9.95 2.59
C ALA A 203 12.41 -10.52 1.34
N MET A 204 11.56 -9.70 0.73
CA MET A 204 10.84 -10.01 -0.50
C MET A 204 11.38 -9.14 -1.61
N THR A 205 11.79 -9.76 -2.71
CA THR A 205 12.14 -9.04 -3.93
C THR A 205 10.95 -9.07 -4.89
N PHE A 206 10.49 -7.91 -5.33
CA PHE A 206 9.42 -7.75 -6.31
C PHE A 206 9.97 -7.32 -7.66
N ASN A 207 9.52 -7.97 -8.74
CA ASN A 207 9.89 -7.70 -10.13
C ASN A 207 11.41 -7.64 -10.38
N ASN A 208 12.22 -8.20 -9.48
CA ASN A 208 13.67 -8.06 -9.40
C ASN A 208 14.19 -6.60 -9.42
N LYS A 209 13.34 -5.64 -9.00
CA LYS A 209 13.63 -4.19 -9.00
C LYS A 209 13.68 -3.58 -7.61
N ILE A 210 12.97 -4.17 -6.65
CA ILE A 210 12.91 -3.67 -5.28
C ILE A 210 12.93 -4.84 -4.29
N GLU A 211 13.72 -4.70 -3.22
CA GLU A 211 13.74 -5.59 -2.06
C GLU A 211 13.12 -4.87 -0.86
N ILE A 212 12.20 -5.55 -0.17
CA ILE A 212 11.53 -5.05 1.03
C ILE A 212 11.75 -6.05 2.17
N GLU A 213 12.39 -5.59 3.25
CA GLU A 213 12.52 -6.37 4.48
C GLU A 213 11.18 -6.48 5.21
N CYS A 214 10.89 -7.67 5.71
CA CYS A 214 9.76 -7.97 6.58
C CYS A 214 10.20 -8.95 7.68
N LYS A 215 9.28 -9.29 8.57
CA LYS A 215 9.56 -10.17 9.71
C LYS A 215 8.48 -11.21 9.85
N ILE A 216 8.83 -12.40 10.29
CA ILE A 216 7.86 -13.37 10.81
C ILE A 216 7.86 -13.24 12.32
N MET A 217 6.68 -12.94 12.85
CA MET A 217 6.41 -12.76 14.25
C MET A 217 5.55 -13.92 14.76
N GLU A 218 5.81 -14.36 15.98
CA GLU A 218 4.98 -15.30 16.69
C GLU A 218 3.66 -14.65 17.10
N GLY A 219 2.57 -15.39 16.90
CA GLY A 219 1.21 -15.02 17.28
C GLY A 219 0.50 -16.18 17.96
N LYS A 220 -0.67 -15.90 18.54
CA LYS A 220 -1.50 -16.89 19.23
C LYS A 220 -1.94 -18.04 18.30
N TRP A 221 -2.09 -17.75 17.01
CA TRP A 221 -2.64 -18.66 16.00
C TRP A 221 -1.62 -19.05 14.92
N GLY A 222 -0.33 -18.96 15.25
CA GLY A 222 0.76 -19.20 14.30
C GLY A 222 1.57 -17.94 13.97
N GLY A 223 2.55 -18.13 13.09
CA GLY A 223 3.40 -17.05 12.60
C GLY A 223 2.62 -16.06 11.73
N TRP A 224 2.92 -14.78 11.83
CA TRP A 224 2.35 -13.74 10.96
C TRP A 224 3.43 -12.80 10.44
N VAL A 225 3.19 -12.21 9.27
CA VAL A 225 4.15 -11.32 8.60
C VAL A 225 3.96 -9.88 9.05
N SER A 226 5.04 -9.29 9.59
CA SER A 226 5.13 -7.88 9.93
C SER A 226 5.91 -7.14 8.84
N TRP A 227 5.18 -6.30 8.09
CA TRP A 227 5.75 -5.35 7.14
C TRP A 227 6.34 -4.11 7.87
N PRO A 228 7.24 -3.36 7.21
CA PRO A 228 7.78 -2.12 7.74
C PRO A 228 6.70 -1.15 8.24
N ALA A 229 6.77 -0.84 9.53
CA ALA A 229 5.93 0.12 10.19
C ALA A 229 6.70 0.75 11.36
N ARG A 230 6.30 1.96 11.76
CA ARG A 230 6.87 2.65 12.93
C ARG A 230 5.78 3.13 13.87
N ALA A 231 6.15 3.32 15.13
CA ALA A 231 5.29 4.03 16.06
C ALA A 231 5.20 5.53 15.67
N PRO A 232 4.05 6.17 15.87
CA PRO A 232 3.92 7.61 15.72
C PRO A 232 4.66 8.35 16.84
N GLU A 233 5.08 9.58 16.57
CA GLU A 233 5.65 10.46 17.60
C GLU A 233 4.52 10.86 18.57
N GLY A 234 4.73 10.67 19.88
CA GLY A 234 3.71 10.99 20.89
C GLY A 234 2.69 9.87 21.18
N GLY A 235 2.84 8.68 20.58
CA GLY A 235 1.93 7.56 20.78
C GLY A 235 0.71 7.58 19.83
N GLY A 236 0.01 6.45 19.73
CA GLY A 236 -1.12 6.27 18.82
C GLY A 236 -0.97 5.09 17.86
N THR A 237 -1.73 5.11 16.77
CA THR A 237 -1.75 4.03 15.77
C THR A 237 -0.45 3.97 15.01
N TRP A 238 0.07 2.76 14.83
CA TRP A 238 1.26 2.49 14.03
C TRP A 238 1.09 3.00 12.59
N ILE A 239 2.16 3.59 12.05
CA ILE A 239 2.22 4.12 10.70
C ILE A 239 2.85 3.05 9.82
N ASN A 240 2.06 2.49 8.89
CA ASN A 240 2.56 1.55 7.90
C ASN A 240 3.44 2.28 6.89
N GLN A 241 4.68 1.83 6.75
CA GLN A 241 5.64 2.37 5.81
C GLN A 241 5.64 1.58 4.50
N VAL A 242 5.24 0.31 4.56
CA VAL A 242 4.95 -0.51 3.39
C VAL A 242 3.59 -1.19 3.58
N GLU A 243 2.80 -1.19 2.51
CA GLU A 243 1.51 -1.89 2.45
C GLU A 243 1.35 -2.59 1.11
N LEU A 244 1.01 -3.88 1.14
CA LEU A 244 0.53 -4.61 -0.04
C LEU A 244 -0.97 -4.31 -0.21
N LYS A 245 -1.30 -3.37 -1.10
CA LYS A 245 -2.68 -2.94 -1.41
C LYS A 245 -3.49 -4.04 -2.09
N ASP A 246 -2.85 -4.81 -2.98
CA ASP A 246 -3.47 -5.97 -3.60
C ASP A 246 -3.58 -7.10 -2.56
N LYS A 247 -4.81 -7.42 -2.16
CA LYS A 247 -5.12 -8.44 -1.14
C LYS A 247 -4.68 -9.84 -1.55
N LYS A 248 -4.75 -10.16 -2.84
CA LYS A 248 -4.33 -11.45 -3.40
C LYS A 248 -2.81 -11.57 -3.36
N LEU A 249 -2.10 -10.52 -3.79
CA LEU A 249 -0.65 -10.44 -3.68
C LEU A 249 -0.21 -10.60 -2.22
N LYS A 250 -0.85 -9.84 -1.32
CA LYS A 250 -0.60 -9.92 0.12
C LYS A 250 -0.75 -11.35 0.64
N SER A 251 -1.89 -11.98 0.37
CA SER A 251 -2.17 -13.34 0.83
C SER A 251 -1.15 -14.34 0.30
N VAL A 252 -0.82 -14.29 -0.99
CA VAL A 252 0.13 -15.21 -1.62
C VAL A 252 1.55 -15.04 -1.06
N VAL A 253 2.00 -13.80 -0.91
CA VAL A 253 3.34 -13.50 -0.38
C VAL A 253 3.46 -13.88 1.10
N GLU A 254 2.46 -13.50 1.91
CA GLU A 254 2.49 -13.79 3.34
C GLU A 254 2.41 -15.29 3.60
N LYS A 255 1.54 -16.00 2.88
CA LYS A 255 1.44 -17.46 2.93
C LYS A 255 2.76 -18.13 2.55
N SER A 256 3.42 -17.68 1.48
CA SER A 256 4.73 -18.22 1.07
C SER A 256 5.80 -18.09 2.16
N LEU A 257 5.72 -17.07 3.01
CA LEU A 257 6.64 -16.87 4.13
C LEU A 257 6.26 -17.72 5.34
N THR A 258 4.96 -17.76 5.69
CA THR A 258 4.47 -18.52 6.85
C THR A 258 4.55 -20.03 6.62
N ASP A 259 4.21 -20.53 5.44
CA ASP A 259 4.31 -21.96 5.09
C ASP A 259 5.76 -22.44 5.23
N LYS A 260 6.73 -21.62 4.77
CA LYS A 260 8.16 -21.91 4.95
C LYS A 260 8.53 -21.96 6.43
N TYR A 261 8.07 -21.00 7.23
CA TYR A 261 8.30 -20.97 8.66
C TYR A 261 7.70 -22.17 9.41
N GLU A 262 6.49 -22.56 9.08
CA GLU A 262 5.81 -23.71 9.67
C GLU A 262 6.52 -25.03 9.31
N SER A 263 6.97 -25.19 8.07
CA SER A 263 7.73 -26.38 7.65
C SER A 263 9.09 -26.52 8.38
N GLU A 264 9.79 -25.40 8.60
CA GLU A 264 11.09 -25.39 9.28
C GLU A 264 10.94 -25.48 10.81
N SER A 265 9.82 -25.02 11.38
CA SER A 265 9.56 -25.11 12.83
C SER A 265 8.91 -26.43 13.25
N GLY A 266 8.14 -27.09 12.37
CA GLY A 266 7.53 -28.41 12.61
C GLY A 266 8.50 -29.59 12.53
N SER A 267 9.69 -29.41 11.95
CA SER A 267 10.71 -30.45 11.82
C SER A 267 11.60 -30.62 13.07
N GLY A 268 11.27 -29.96 14.19
CA GLY A 268 12.05 -29.95 15.44
C GLY A 268 11.45 -30.75 16.60
N GLY A 269 10.40 -31.55 16.39
CA GLY A 269 9.63 -32.21 17.45
C GLY A 269 9.42 -33.71 17.24
N GLY A 270 10.42 -34.43 16.74
CA GLY A 270 10.37 -35.88 16.52
C GLY A 270 11.68 -36.57 16.93
N GLY A 271 12.07 -36.41 18.20
CA GLY A 271 13.14 -37.20 18.82
C GLY A 271 12.52 -38.30 19.67
N SER A 272 12.28 -39.44 19.02
CA SER A 272 12.23 -40.81 19.56
C SER A 272 12.07 -40.96 21.09
N ASP A 273 10.84 -41.18 21.53
CA ASP A 273 10.58 -42.21 22.54
C ASP A 273 10.45 -43.52 21.75
N ASP A 274 11.53 -44.31 21.71
CA ASP A 274 11.46 -45.74 21.43
C ASP A 274 12.42 -46.45 22.39
N GLU A 275 11.86 -47.48 23.02
CA GLU A 275 12.38 -48.34 24.08
C GLU A 275 13.75 -48.97 23.77
N TYR A 276 14.57 -49.16 24.81
CA TYR A 276 14.95 -50.48 25.38
C TYR A 276 15.63 -50.31 26.74
#